data_AF-A0A7V6MYA1-F1
#
_entry.id   AF-A0A7V6MYA1-F1
#
_cell.length_a   1.000
_cell.length_b   1.000
_cell.length_c   1.000
_cell.angle_alpha   90.00
_cell.angle_beta   90.00
_cell.angle_gamma   90.00
#
_symmetry.space_group_name_H-M   'P 1'
#
loop_
_entity.id
_entity.type
_entity.pdbx_description
1 polymer ?
#
loop_
_entity_poly.entity_id
_entity_poly.type
_entity_poly.pdbx_seq_one_letter_code
_entity_poly.pdbx_strand_id
1 'polypeptide(L)'
;MDFALLEKQILSYSPSADIDLIRKAYEFAKEAHSGQHRVSGEPFIFHPLGVAKILADLELDLATIAAGLLHDVAEDTDYTIEDIEKNFGSEIALLVDGVTKLGKLEFKTKEEQQAENLRKMFFAMAKDIRIILIKLADRLHNMRTLKSMPKEKQREKAIETIDIFAPLAHRLGISKVKWELEDLAFRYLESDHYYELVEKVAKKRQERENHINKMIEILKERLTASGLTAEIHGRPKHFYSIYKKMKDQNISFEQIYDLTAVRVIVSTVKDCYGALGVVHTLWKPIPGRFKDYVAMPKPNMYQSLHTTVIDTSGDPLEIQIRTYEMHKTAEYGIAAHWRYKEGDKNNSEFERKLSWLREILDWQRELCDAKEFMETLRIDLFTDEVYVFTPKGDVIDLPMGSCPID
;
A
#
# COMPACT_ATOMS: atom_id res chain seq x y z
N MET A 1 16.67 -0.13 -17.17
CA MET A 1 15.65 0.91 -16.87
C MET A 1 16.17 2.21 -17.43
N ASP A 2 15.32 3.02 -18.06
CA ASP A 2 15.73 4.27 -18.70
C ASP A 2 15.11 5.47 -17.98
N PHE A 3 15.91 6.51 -17.78
CA PHE A 3 15.48 7.76 -17.15
C PHE A 3 14.43 8.48 -18.01
N ALA A 4 14.52 8.38 -19.34
CA ALA A 4 13.53 8.97 -20.25
C ALA A 4 12.10 8.46 -20.02
N LEU A 5 11.95 7.20 -19.58
CA LEU A 5 10.64 6.64 -19.22
C LEU A 5 10.08 7.27 -17.95
N LEU A 6 10.95 7.58 -16.98
CA LEU A 6 10.56 8.26 -15.75
C LEU A 6 10.09 9.69 -16.05
N GLU A 7 10.84 10.45 -16.85
CA GLU A 7 10.45 11.80 -17.27
C GLU A 7 9.09 11.81 -17.96
N LYS A 8 8.90 10.92 -18.96
CA LYS A 8 7.63 10.80 -19.68
C LYS A 8 6.47 10.45 -18.75
N GLN A 9 6.72 9.62 -17.75
CA GLN A 9 5.71 9.23 -16.77
C GLN A 9 5.31 10.43 -15.90
N ILE A 10 6.27 11.16 -15.36
CA ILE A 10 6.02 12.35 -14.53
C ILE A 10 5.22 13.39 -15.31
N LEU A 11 5.64 13.67 -16.56
CA LEU A 11 4.94 14.62 -17.44
C LEU A 11 3.52 14.18 -17.81
N SER A 12 3.19 12.88 -17.75
CA SER A 12 1.86 12.39 -18.09
C SER A 12 0.80 12.79 -17.06
N TYR A 13 1.19 12.87 -15.78
CA TYR A 13 0.30 13.30 -14.70
C TYR A 13 0.58 14.73 -14.22
N SER A 14 1.77 15.29 -14.43
CA SER A 14 2.11 16.68 -14.12
C SER A 14 2.84 17.35 -15.29
N PRO A 15 2.11 17.90 -16.28
CA PRO A 15 2.72 18.49 -17.48
C PRO A 15 3.57 19.74 -17.22
N SER A 16 3.33 20.44 -16.10
CA SER A 16 4.06 21.64 -15.68
C SER A 16 5.15 21.35 -14.64
N ALA A 17 5.47 20.07 -14.41
CA ALA A 17 6.51 19.67 -13.47
C ALA A 17 7.89 20.23 -13.86
N ASP A 18 8.65 20.68 -12.86
CA ASP A 18 10.07 21.00 -13.02
C ASP A 18 10.89 19.70 -13.15
N ILE A 19 10.98 19.20 -14.37
CA ILE A 19 11.76 17.99 -14.69
C ILE A 19 13.27 18.24 -14.53
N ASP A 20 13.74 19.49 -14.59
CA ASP A 20 15.16 19.79 -14.46
C ASP A 20 15.68 19.47 -13.05
N LEU A 21 14.86 19.65 -12.02
CA LEU A 21 15.14 19.18 -10.67
C LEU A 21 15.39 17.66 -10.63
N ILE A 22 14.52 16.88 -11.26
CA ILE A 22 14.61 15.41 -11.29
C ILE A 22 15.82 14.96 -12.11
N ARG A 23 16.11 15.63 -13.22
CA ARG A 23 17.30 15.35 -14.05
C ARG A 23 18.58 15.63 -13.29
N LYS A 24 18.66 16.78 -12.61
CA LYS A 24 19.79 17.13 -11.75
C LYS A 24 19.99 16.09 -10.63
N ALA A 25 18.90 15.64 -9.99
CA ALA A 25 18.97 14.61 -8.95
C ALA A 25 19.46 13.26 -9.51
N TYR A 26 19.00 12.87 -10.69
CA TYR A 26 19.45 11.66 -11.37
C TYR A 26 20.93 11.71 -11.75
N GLU A 27 21.39 12.82 -12.34
CA GLU A 27 22.80 12.99 -12.71
C GLU A 27 23.71 12.97 -11.49
N PHE A 28 23.30 13.66 -10.41
CA PHE A 28 24.03 13.67 -9.15
C PHE A 28 24.12 12.26 -8.53
N ALA A 29 23.01 11.52 -8.45
CA ALA A 29 23.01 10.15 -7.96
C ALA A 29 23.87 9.21 -8.83
N LYS A 30 23.84 9.41 -10.17
CA LYS A 30 24.63 8.62 -11.11
C LYS A 30 26.12 8.89 -10.94
N GLU A 31 26.52 10.14 -10.73
CA GLU A 31 27.90 10.52 -10.45
C GLU A 31 28.36 9.99 -9.10
N ALA A 32 27.55 10.16 -8.06
CA ALA A 32 27.85 9.69 -6.71
C ALA A 32 28.09 8.17 -6.64
N HIS A 33 27.24 7.39 -7.31
CA HIS A 33 27.37 5.93 -7.36
C HIS A 33 28.22 5.43 -8.54
N SER A 34 29.03 6.29 -9.15
CA SER A 34 29.88 5.92 -10.29
C SER A 34 30.89 4.85 -9.88
N GLY A 35 30.93 3.73 -10.62
CA GLY A 35 31.77 2.57 -10.31
C GLY A 35 31.20 1.61 -9.25
N GLN A 36 30.10 1.97 -8.57
CA GLN A 36 29.43 1.09 -7.62
C GLN A 36 28.48 0.10 -8.31
N HIS A 37 28.51 -1.16 -7.88
CA HIS A 37 27.70 -2.24 -8.43
C HIS A 37 26.92 -2.95 -7.32
N ARG A 38 25.72 -3.41 -7.62
CA ARG A 38 24.94 -4.26 -6.70
C ARG A 38 25.51 -5.68 -6.67
N VAL A 39 25.04 -6.47 -5.71
CA VAL A 39 25.34 -7.92 -5.61
C VAL A 39 24.95 -8.69 -6.88
N SER A 40 23.96 -8.21 -7.65
CA SER A 40 23.58 -8.77 -8.94
C SER A 40 24.58 -8.51 -10.07
N GLY A 41 25.56 -7.62 -9.87
CA GLY A 41 26.48 -7.12 -10.90
C GLY A 41 25.94 -5.94 -11.71
N GLU A 42 24.70 -5.50 -11.45
CA GLU A 42 24.12 -4.33 -12.12
C GLU A 42 24.65 -3.01 -11.53
N PRO A 43 24.82 -1.95 -12.35
CA PRO A 43 25.10 -0.60 -11.87
C PRO A 43 24.15 -0.16 -10.75
N PHE A 44 24.71 0.42 -9.68
CA PHE A 44 23.93 0.76 -8.49
C PHE A 44 22.80 1.75 -8.77
N ILE A 45 22.98 2.67 -9.73
CA ILE A 45 21.99 3.68 -10.15
C ILE A 45 20.62 3.11 -10.55
N PHE A 46 20.54 1.83 -10.95
CA PHE A 46 19.26 1.20 -11.25
C PHE A 46 18.38 1.04 -10.01
N HIS A 47 18.95 0.97 -8.81
CA HIS A 47 18.18 0.91 -7.58
C HIS A 47 17.45 2.23 -7.29
N PRO A 48 18.14 3.39 -7.15
CA PRO A 48 17.46 4.67 -6.96
C PRO A 48 16.47 5.01 -8.07
N LEU A 49 16.79 4.67 -9.34
CA LEU A 49 15.87 4.86 -10.46
C LEU A 49 14.60 3.99 -10.32
N GLY A 50 14.74 2.75 -9.86
CA GLY A 50 13.61 1.85 -9.57
C GLY A 50 12.72 2.38 -8.45
N VAL A 51 13.33 2.94 -7.40
CA VAL A 51 12.61 3.61 -6.29
C VAL A 51 11.86 4.83 -6.78
N ALA A 52 12.53 5.73 -7.52
CA ALA A 52 11.90 6.92 -8.10
C ALA A 52 10.72 6.58 -9.02
N LYS A 53 10.82 5.48 -9.78
CA LYS A 53 9.71 5.00 -10.60
C LYS A 53 8.51 4.52 -9.76
N ILE A 54 8.75 3.83 -8.65
CA ILE A 54 7.66 3.44 -7.73
C ILE A 54 7.00 4.68 -7.14
N LEU A 55 7.77 5.69 -6.75
CA LEU A 55 7.24 6.95 -6.22
C LEU A 55 6.45 7.73 -7.29
N ALA A 56 6.90 7.70 -8.54
CA ALA A 56 6.18 8.26 -9.67
C ALA A 56 4.92 7.46 -10.04
N ASP A 57 4.90 6.14 -9.85
CA ASP A 57 3.70 5.29 -10.00
C ASP A 57 2.63 5.64 -8.96
N LEU A 58 3.04 6.18 -7.80
CA LEU A 58 2.16 6.68 -6.75
C LEU A 58 1.77 8.16 -6.95
N GLU A 59 2.23 8.81 -8.04
CA GLU A 59 1.99 10.22 -8.36
C GLU A 59 2.40 11.21 -7.25
N LEU A 60 3.53 10.94 -6.59
CA LEU A 60 4.05 11.82 -5.53
C LEU A 60 4.71 13.10 -6.08
N ASP A 61 4.92 14.07 -5.19
CA ASP A 61 5.56 15.34 -5.52
C ASP A 61 7.02 15.18 -5.95
N LEU A 62 7.52 16.16 -6.70
CA LEU A 62 8.86 16.13 -7.28
C LEU A 62 9.96 16.06 -6.20
N ALA A 63 9.77 16.70 -5.05
CA ALA A 63 10.72 16.63 -3.95
C ALA A 63 10.84 15.20 -3.40
N THR A 64 9.72 14.47 -3.25
CA THR A 64 9.73 13.05 -2.88
C THR A 64 10.44 12.18 -3.91
N ILE A 65 10.18 12.41 -5.21
CA ILE A 65 10.81 11.62 -6.29
C ILE A 65 12.33 11.90 -6.34
N ALA A 66 12.73 13.17 -6.21
CA ALA A 66 14.14 13.56 -6.13
C ALA A 66 14.82 12.94 -4.90
N ALA A 67 14.19 13.00 -3.73
CA ALA A 67 14.69 12.35 -2.52
C ALA A 67 14.82 10.82 -2.70
N GLY A 68 13.89 10.18 -3.42
CA GLY A 68 14.00 8.77 -3.79
C GLY A 68 15.19 8.44 -4.71
N LEU A 69 15.58 9.36 -5.61
CA LEU A 69 16.81 9.21 -6.41
C LEU A 69 18.08 9.37 -5.56
N LEU A 70 18.00 10.15 -4.49
CA LEU A 70 19.15 10.54 -3.65
C LEU A 70 19.26 9.73 -2.34
N HIS A 71 18.30 8.86 -2.03
CA HIS A 71 18.13 8.30 -0.69
C HIS A 71 19.34 7.53 -0.15
N ASP A 72 20.07 6.82 -1.02
CA ASP A 72 21.28 6.07 -0.68
C ASP A 72 22.58 6.86 -0.88
N VAL A 73 22.53 8.08 -1.44
CA VAL A 73 23.72 8.86 -1.78
C VAL A 73 24.52 9.20 -0.52
N ALA A 74 23.87 9.73 0.50
CA ALA A 74 24.53 10.05 1.77
C ALA A 74 24.89 8.80 2.60
N GLU A 75 24.36 7.63 2.24
CA GLU A 75 24.65 6.39 2.97
C GLU A 75 25.89 5.68 2.44
N ASP A 76 25.99 5.57 1.11
CA ASP A 76 26.89 4.69 0.38
C ASP A 76 28.02 5.43 -0.36
N THR A 77 28.06 6.76 -0.31
CA THR A 77 29.05 7.57 -1.02
C THR A 77 29.69 8.62 -0.09
N ASP A 78 30.69 9.34 -0.59
CA ASP A 78 31.39 10.39 0.17
C ASP A 78 30.58 11.68 0.34
N TYR A 79 29.44 11.80 -0.35
CA TYR A 79 28.57 12.97 -0.25
C TYR A 79 27.82 13.03 1.08
N THR A 80 27.67 14.24 1.63
CA THR A 80 26.99 14.47 2.91
C THR A 80 25.58 15.02 2.72
N ILE A 81 24.76 14.97 3.78
CA ILE A 81 23.44 15.62 3.80
C ILE A 81 23.56 17.13 3.53
N GLU A 82 24.64 17.78 3.97
CA GLU A 82 24.89 19.20 3.71
C GLU A 82 25.12 19.48 2.22
N ASP A 83 25.74 18.55 1.50
CA ASP A 83 25.94 18.67 0.04
C ASP A 83 24.61 18.53 -0.70
N ILE A 84 23.73 17.65 -0.23
CA ILE A 84 22.37 17.51 -0.76
C ILE A 84 21.58 18.79 -0.50
N GLU A 85 21.66 19.35 0.71
CA GLU A 85 20.98 20.61 1.06
C GLU A 85 21.43 21.78 0.19
N LYS A 86 22.74 21.92 -0.05
CA LYS A 86 23.27 22.98 -0.92
C LYS A 86 22.80 22.85 -2.37
N ASN A 87 22.63 21.63 -2.87
CA ASN A 87 22.30 21.38 -4.27
C ASN A 87 20.80 21.36 -4.57
N PHE A 88 19.98 20.92 -3.62
CA PHE A 88 18.56 20.60 -3.80
C PHE A 88 17.62 21.27 -2.78
N GLY A 89 18.17 21.91 -1.74
CA GLY A 89 17.41 22.59 -0.71
C GLY A 89 17.14 21.75 0.54
N SER A 90 16.69 22.43 1.60
CA SER A 90 16.50 21.86 2.94
C SER A 90 15.38 20.81 3.00
N GLU A 91 14.36 20.93 2.15
CA GLU A 91 13.25 19.99 2.09
C GLU A 91 13.71 18.59 1.63
N ILE A 92 14.44 18.52 0.51
CA ILE A 92 14.94 17.24 -0.02
C ILE A 92 16.00 16.65 0.92
N ALA A 93 16.86 17.50 1.51
CA ALA A 93 17.84 17.06 2.49
C ALA A 93 17.18 16.44 3.74
N LEU A 94 16.10 17.02 4.25
CA LEU A 94 15.33 16.47 5.37
C LEU A 94 14.76 15.09 5.04
N LEU A 95 14.22 14.92 3.82
CA LEU A 95 13.67 13.63 3.37
C LEU A 95 14.77 12.57 3.28
N VAL A 96 15.90 12.89 2.66
CA VAL A 96 17.03 11.95 2.52
C VAL A 96 17.62 11.60 3.88
N ASP A 97 17.90 12.58 4.73
CA ASP A 97 18.38 12.36 6.11
C ASP A 97 17.43 11.48 6.93
N GLY A 98 16.12 11.73 6.77
CA GLY A 98 15.06 10.94 7.37
C GLY A 98 15.11 9.48 6.98
N VAL A 99 15.40 9.17 5.70
CA VAL A 99 15.49 7.79 5.19
C VAL A 99 16.81 7.13 5.60
N THR A 100 17.95 7.82 5.49
CA THR A 100 19.28 7.29 5.82
C THR A 100 19.40 6.93 7.31
N LYS A 101 18.78 7.73 8.20
CA LYS A 101 18.77 7.46 9.65
C LYS A 101 18.02 6.19 10.06
N LEU A 102 17.24 5.60 9.14
CA LEU A 102 16.54 4.32 9.34
C LEU A 102 17.43 3.11 9.04
N GLY A 103 18.51 3.29 8.28
CA GLY A 103 19.42 2.22 7.88
C GLY A 103 20.56 1.94 8.87
N LYS A 104 21.00 2.95 9.61
CA LYS A 104 22.24 2.90 10.41
C LYS A 104 21.97 2.79 11.91
N LEU A 105 22.22 1.62 12.52
CA LEU A 105 22.83 1.45 13.86
C LEU A 105 23.23 -0.02 14.11
N GLU A 106 24.40 -0.21 14.74
CA GLU A 106 24.91 -1.50 15.24
C GLU A 106 24.44 -1.74 16.68
N PHE A 107 23.74 -2.86 16.93
CA PHE A 107 23.30 -3.26 18.26
C PHE A 107 23.62 -4.72 18.55
N LYS A 108 23.63 -5.06 19.85
CA LYS A 108 24.09 -6.36 20.37
C LYS A 108 23.12 -7.51 20.10
N THR A 109 21.83 -7.24 19.87
CA THR A 109 20.82 -8.26 19.54
C THR A 109 19.92 -7.81 18.37
N LYS A 110 19.48 -8.77 17.54
CA LYS A 110 18.66 -8.50 16.34
C LYS A 110 17.28 -7.91 16.66
N GLU A 111 16.66 -8.31 17.78
CA GLU A 111 15.33 -7.84 18.18
C GLU A 111 15.37 -6.38 18.67
N GLU A 112 16.37 -6.02 19.49
CA GLU A 112 16.56 -4.62 19.92
C GLU A 112 16.90 -3.71 18.73
N GLN A 113 17.68 -4.21 17.76
CA GLN A 113 17.99 -3.46 16.53
C GLN A 113 16.74 -3.18 15.71
N GLN A 114 15.86 -4.17 15.54
CA GLN A 114 14.60 -3.97 14.84
C GLN A 114 13.69 -2.98 15.58
N ALA A 115 13.59 -3.09 16.90
CA ALA A 115 12.79 -2.19 17.72
C ALA A 115 13.23 -0.72 17.60
N GLU A 116 14.53 -0.45 17.71
CA GLU A 116 15.04 0.92 17.64
C GLU A 116 14.97 1.49 16.21
N ASN A 117 15.22 0.67 15.18
CA ASN A 117 15.06 1.09 13.78
C ASN A 117 13.62 1.48 13.49
N LEU A 118 12.65 0.74 14.03
CA LEU A 118 11.23 1.06 13.91
C LEU A 118 10.88 2.32 14.68
N ARG A 119 11.38 2.48 15.91
CA ARG A 119 11.19 3.69 16.71
C ARG A 119 11.65 4.94 15.96
N LYS A 120 12.83 4.88 15.35
CA LYS A 120 13.35 5.97 14.50
C LYS A 120 12.52 6.19 13.25
N MET A 121 12.03 5.12 12.63
CA MET A 121 11.13 5.18 11.47
C MET A 121 9.87 5.96 11.80
N PHE A 122 9.21 5.64 12.91
CA PHE A 122 8.02 6.37 13.36
C PHE A 122 8.34 7.82 13.75
N PHE A 123 9.50 8.09 14.36
CA PHE A 123 9.92 9.46 14.65
C PHE A 123 10.20 10.28 13.39
N ALA A 124 10.81 9.69 12.37
CA ALA A 124 11.03 10.34 11.08
C ALA A 124 9.70 10.58 10.34
N MET A 125 8.80 9.60 10.37
CA MET A 125 7.44 9.71 9.82
C MET A 125 6.63 10.85 10.43
N ALA A 126 6.75 11.05 11.74
CA ALA A 126 6.08 12.12 12.45
C ALA A 126 6.47 13.52 11.96
N LYS A 127 7.72 13.67 11.48
CA LYS A 127 8.17 14.92 10.87
C LYS A 127 7.63 15.08 9.45
N ASP A 128 7.76 14.02 8.65
CA ASP A 128 7.22 14.00 7.29
C ASP A 128 6.88 12.57 6.84
N ILE A 129 5.62 12.36 6.46
CA ILE A 129 5.11 11.08 5.96
C ILE A 129 5.75 10.66 4.63
N ARG A 130 6.33 11.60 3.86
CA ARG A 130 7.04 11.29 2.60
C ARG A 130 8.24 10.38 2.85
N ILE A 131 8.88 10.47 4.02
CA ILE A 131 10.00 9.62 4.41
C ILE A 131 9.61 8.13 4.38
N ILE A 132 8.42 7.78 4.88
CA ILE A 132 7.98 6.38 4.85
C ILE A 132 7.56 5.92 3.47
N LEU A 133 7.01 6.81 2.64
CA LEU A 133 6.69 6.48 1.25
C LEU A 133 7.96 6.12 0.47
N ILE A 134 9.03 6.90 0.66
CA ILE A 134 10.35 6.59 0.09
C ILE A 134 10.86 5.25 0.62
N LYS A 135 10.74 4.99 1.93
CA LYS A 135 11.22 3.72 2.51
C LYS A 135 10.42 2.50 2.06
N LEU A 136 9.11 2.64 1.88
CA LEU A 136 8.26 1.58 1.31
C LEU A 136 8.61 1.31 -0.16
N ALA A 137 8.92 2.35 -0.93
CA ALA A 137 9.37 2.21 -2.31
C ALA A 137 10.76 1.53 -2.40
N ASP A 138 11.71 1.92 -1.54
CA ASP A 138 13.01 1.24 -1.35
C ASP A 138 12.80 -0.24 -1.02
N ARG A 139 12.00 -0.53 0.02
CA ARG A 139 11.71 -1.92 0.43
C ARG A 139 11.07 -2.72 -0.70
N LEU A 140 10.11 -2.15 -1.41
CA LEU A 140 9.45 -2.81 -2.54
C LEU A 140 10.45 -3.13 -3.67
N HIS A 141 11.30 -2.17 -4.03
CA HIS A 141 12.32 -2.40 -5.04
C HIS A 141 13.35 -3.46 -4.59
N ASN A 142 13.71 -3.47 -3.31
CA ASN A 142 14.56 -4.51 -2.73
C ASN A 142 13.90 -5.89 -2.78
N MET A 143 12.61 -6.00 -2.48
CA MET A 143 11.87 -7.27 -2.58
C MET A 143 11.78 -7.77 -4.03
N ARG A 144 11.61 -6.87 -5.01
CA ARG A 144 11.62 -7.21 -6.45
C ARG A 144 12.98 -7.75 -6.93
N THR A 145 14.08 -7.30 -6.31
CA THR A 145 15.46 -7.66 -6.69
C THR A 145 16.11 -8.68 -5.74
N LEU A 146 15.34 -9.25 -4.80
CA LEU A 146 15.85 -10.06 -3.71
C LEU A 146 16.50 -11.39 -4.15
N LYS A 147 16.21 -11.87 -5.37
CA LYS A 147 16.67 -13.15 -5.94
C LYS A 147 18.19 -13.37 -5.88
N SER A 148 18.99 -12.31 -5.92
CA SER A 148 20.46 -12.39 -5.97
C SER A 148 21.11 -12.50 -4.59
N MET A 149 20.35 -12.36 -3.49
CA MET A 149 20.87 -12.44 -2.13
C MET A 149 20.97 -13.90 -1.62
N PRO A 150 21.78 -14.19 -0.59
CA PRO A 150 21.78 -15.48 0.09
C PRO A 150 20.41 -15.81 0.71
N LYS A 151 20.01 -17.09 0.69
CA LYS A 151 18.69 -17.55 1.18
C LYS A 151 18.33 -17.06 2.58
N GLU A 152 19.30 -17.03 3.49
CA GLU A 152 19.09 -16.54 4.87
C GLU A 152 18.67 -15.06 4.89
N LYS A 153 19.38 -14.21 4.14
CA LYS A 153 19.04 -12.78 3.99
C LYS A 153 17.73 -12.58 3.24
N GLN A 154 17.40 -13.45 2.29
CA GLN A 154 16.10 -13.41 1.60
C GLN A 154 14.96 -13.65 2.60
N ARG A 155 15.08 -14.68 3.44
CA ARG A 155 14.09 -15.02 4.46
C ARG A 155 13.96 -13.92 5.50
N GLU A 156 15.07 -13.40 6.00
CA GLU A 156 15.10 -12.31 6.97
C GLU A 156 14.37 -11.06 6.46
N LYS A 157 14.70 -10.60 5.24
CA LYS A 157 14.02 -9.44 4.62
C LYS A 157 12.54 -9.71 4.33
N ALA A 158 12.18 -10.95 4.00
CA ALA A 158 10.79 -11.32 3.76
C ALA A 158 9.94 -11.34 5.05
N ILE A 159 10.49 -11.86 6.16
CA ILE A 159 9.84 -11.79 7.49
C ILE A 159 9.61 -10.33 7.88
N GLU A 160 10.66 -9.51 7.81
CA GLU A 160 10.58 -8.09 8.13
C GLU A 160 9.53 -7.37 7.25
N THR A 161 9.40 -7.77 5.98
CA THR A 161 8.42 -7.20 5.06
C THR A 161 6.98 -7.51 5.48
N ILE A 162 6.68 -8.74 5.90
CA ILE A 162 5.33 -9.13 6.35
C ILE A 162 5.01 -8.55 7.72
N ASP A 163 5.97 -8.54 8.64
CA ASP A 163 5.71 -8.14 10.02
C ASP A 163 5.59 -6.62 10.18
N ILE A 164 6.24 -5.85 9.30
CA ILE A 164 6.37 -4.40 9.45
C ILE A 164 5.84 -3.67 8.22
N PHE A 165 6.48 -3.85 7.06
CA PHE A 165 6.27 -2.95 5.92
C PHE A 165 4.89 -3.15 5.26
N ALA A 166 4.39 -4.38 5.17
CA ALA A 166 3.06 -4.66 4.64
C ALA A 166 1.93 -4.12 5.55
N PRO A 167 1.94 -4.35 6.88
CA PRO A 167 1.00 -3.71 7.81
C PRO A 167 1.06 -2.18 7.76
N LEU A 168 2.26 -1.61 7.65
CA LEU A 168 2.42 -0.18 7.55
C LEU A 168 1.83 0.39 6.25
N ALA A 169 2.10 -0.26 5.11
CA ALA A 169 1.46 0.09 3.84
C ALA A 169 -0.07 -0.04 3.92
N HIS A 170 -0.59 -1.04 4.64
CA HIS A 170 -2.03 -1.21 4.87
C HIS A 170 -2.64 -0.05 5.64
N ARG A 171 -1.98 0.40 6.72
CA ARG A 171 -2.44 1.50 7.58
C ARG A 171 -2.40 2.84 6.86
N LEU A 172 -1.41 3.04 5.98
CA LEU A 172 -1.33 4.20 5.09
C LEU A 172 -2.31 4.11 3.89
N GLY A 173 -3.05 3.01 3.75
CA GLY A 173 -4.03 2.80 2.68
C GLY A 173 -3.44 2.45 1.31
N ILE A 174 -2.13 2.18 1.22
CA ILE A 174 -1.41 1.95 -0.04
C ILE A 174 -1.52 0.48 -0.44
N SER A 175 -2.73 0.09 -0.86
CA SER A 175 -3.06 -1.32 -1.12
C SER A 175 -2.19 -1.96 -2.19
N LYS A 176 -1.82 -1.23 -3.24
CA LYS A 176 -0.97 -1.73 -4.33
C LYS A 176 0.40 -2.18 -3.82
N VAL A 177 1.04 -1.36 -2.99
CA VAL A 177 2.35 -1.66 -2.38
C VAL A 177 2.21 -2.81 -1.39
N LYS A 178 1.17 -2.79 -0.55
CA LYS A 178 0.89 -3.87 0.42
C LYS A 178 0.85 -5.23 -0.26
N TRP A 179 -0.03 -5.41 -1.25
CA TRP A 179 -0.24 -6.72 -1.87
C TRP A 179 1.00 -7.23 -2.58
N GLU A 180 1.76 -6.33 -3.21
CA GLU A 180 3.00 -6.71 -3.89
C GLU A 180 4.09 -7.11 -2.89
N LEU A 181 4.24 -6.38 -1.77
CA LEU A 181 5.14 -6.76 -0.68
C LEU A 181 4.76 -8.12 -0.08
N GLU A 182 3.46 -8.35 0.16
CA GLU A 182 2.93 -9.62 0.69
C GLU A 182 3.20 -10.79 -0.25
N ASP A 183 2.88 -10.67 -1.54
CA ASP A 183 3.09 -11.74 -2.53
C ASP A 183 4.59 -12.01 -2.74
N LEU A 184 5.43 -10.96 -2.79
CA LEU A 184 6.88 -11.12 -2.90
C LEU A 184 7.47 -11.79 -1.66
N ALA A 185 7.06 -11.39 -0.45
CA ALA A 185 7.53 -12.01 0.77
C ALA A 185 7.06 -13.47 0.87
N PHE A 186 5.79 -13.75 0.53
CA PHE A 186 5.23 -15.09 0.52
C PHE A 186 6.04 -16.04 -0.38
N ARG A 187 6.48 -15.58 -1.56
CA ARG A 187 7.33 -16.34 -2.47
C ARG A 187 8.64 -16.82 -1.83
N TYR A 188 9.25 -16.02 -0.95
CA TYR A 188 10.53 -16.35 -0.31
C TYR A 188 10.39 -17.10 1.01
N LEU A 189 9.28 -16.91 1.72
CA LEU A 189 9.01 -17.62 2.97
C LEU A 189 8.49 -19.04 2.75
N GLU A 190 7.58 -19.20 1.79
CA GLU A 190 6.83 -20.42 1.53
C GLU A 190 6.81 -20.71 0.03
N SER A 191 7.99 -20.98 -0.55
CA SER A 191 8.15 -21.13 -2.01
C SER A 191 7.26 -22.22 -2.59
N ASP A 192 7.15 -23.35 -1.91
CA ASP A 192 6.45 -24.54 -2.42
C ASP A 192 4.95 -24.27 -2.53
N HIS A 193 4.36 -23.71 -1.46
CA HIS A 193 2.96 -23.28 -1.44
C HIS A 193 2.68 -22.17 -2.45
N TYR A 194 3.60 -21.23 -2.64
CA TYR A 194 3.46 -20.16 -3.63
C TYR A 194 3.35 -20.73 -5.05
N TYR A 195 4.30 -21.58 -5.46
CA TYR A 195 4.29 -22.14 -6.82
C TYR A 195 3.12 -23.10 -7.05
N GLU A 196 2.72 -23.88 -6.03
CA GLU A 196 1.52 -24.71 -6.10
C GLU A 196 0.24 -23.86 -6.33
N LEU A 197 0.09 -22.75 -5.61
CA LEU A 197 -1.03 -21.82 -5.80
C LEU A 197 -1.01 -21.19 -7.19
N VAL A 198 0.16 -20.78 -7.69
CA VAL A 198 0.32 -20.24 -9.04
C VAL A 198 -0.15 -21.25 -10.09
N GLU A 199 0.25 -22.52 -9.98
CA GLU A 199 -0.18 -23.57 -10.90
C GLU A 199 -1.70 -23.84 -10.82
N LYS A 200 -2.25 -23.94 -9.61
CA LYS A 200 -3.70 -24.15 -9.41
C LYS A 200 -4.53 -23.01 -9.98
N VAL A 201 -4.08 -21.77 -9.77
CA VAL A 201 -4.75 -20.57 -10.33
C VAL A 201 -4.61 -20.53 -11.85
N ALA A 202 -3.45 -20.89 -12.40
CA ALA A 202 -3.22 -20.92 -13.85
C ALA A 202 -4.13 -21.93 -14.57
N LYS A 203 -4.31 -23.14 -14.00
CA LYS A 203 -5.17 -24.19 -14.60
C LYS A 203 -6.63 -23.74 -14.75
N LYS A 204 -7.17 -23.01 -13.78
CA LYS A 204 -8.57 -22.51 -13.80
C LYS A 204 -8.71 -21.08 -14.35
N ARG A 205 -7.66 -20.52 -14.95
CA ARG A 205 -7.63 -19.11 -15.37
C ARG A 205 -8.62 -18.83 -16.50
N GLN A 206 -8.61 -19.65 -17.55
CA GLN A 206 -9.45 -19.42 -18.74
C GLN A 206 -10.94 -19.51 -18.41
N GLU A 207 -11.34 -20.53 -17.64
CA GLU A 207 -12.73 -20.70 -17.21
C GLU A 207 -13.21 -19.51 -16.37
N ARG A 208 -12.35 -19.03 -15.46
CA ARG A 208 -12.64 -17.88 -14.61
C ARG A 208 -12.71 -16.56 -15.39
N GLU A 209 -11.78 -16.31 -16.30
CA GLU A 209 -11.80 -15.11 -17.15
C GLU A 209 -13.06 -15.08 -18.02
N ASN A 210 -13.44 -16.23 -18.61
CA ASN A 210 -14.68 -16.35 -19.38
C ASN A 210 -15.92 -16.09 -18.51
N HIS A 211 -15.93 -16.62 -17.27
CA HIS A 211 -17.02 -16.39 -16.32
C HIS A 211 -17.11 -14.91 -15.91
N ILE A 212 -15.98 -14.29 -15.54
CA ILE A 212 -15.92 -12.87 -15.19
C ILE A 212 -16.39 -12.00 -16.35
N ASN A 213 -15.94 -12.27 -17.59
CA ASN A 213 -16.33 -11.47 -18.74
C ASN A 213 -17.84 -11.53 -19.01
N LYS A 214 -18.46 -12.72 -18.92
CA LYS A 214 -19.92 -12.86 -19.02
C LYS A 214 -20.65 -12.03 -17.96
N MET A 215 -20.15 -12.04 -16.72
CA MET A 215 -20.73 -11.25 -15.62
C MET A 215 -20.58 -9.74 -15.85
N ILE A 216 -19.44 -9.32 -16.36
CA ILE A 216 -19.17 -7.93 -16.72
C ILE A 216 -20.13 -7.46 -17.81
N GLU A 217 -20.35 -8.26 -18.85
CA GLU A 217 -21.28 -7.93 -19.95
C GLU A 217 -22.72 -7.76 -19.43
N ILE A 218 -23.22 -8.71 -18.65
CA ILE A 218 -24.56 -8.65 -18.05
C ILE A 218 -24.73 -7.40 -17.18
N LEU A 219 -23.75 -7.11 -16.33
CA LEU A 219 -23.78 -5.91 -15.49
C LEU A 219 -23.75 -4.63 -16.32
N LYS A 220 -22.89 -4.58 -17.34
CA LYS A 220 -22.71 -3.40 -18.18
C LYS A 220 -23.99 -3.07 -18.95
N GLU A 221 -24.65 -4.06 -19.54
CA GLU A 221 -25.93 -3.88 -20.23
C GLU A 221 -27.00 -3.30 -19.30
N ARG A 222 -27.09 -3.83 -18.08
CA ARG A 222 -28.12 -3.45 -17.10
C ARG A 222 -27.88 -2.08 -16.48
N LEU A 223 -26.62 -1.75 -16.20
CA LEU A 223 -26.23 -0.42 -15.72
C LEU A 223 -26.48 0.63 -16.80
N THR A 224 -26.13 0.34 -18.06
CA THR A 224 -26.38 1.25 -19.19
C THR A 224 -27.89 1.45 -19.42
N ALA A 225 -28.69 0.39 -19.34
CA ALA A 225 -30.15 0.48 -19.44
C ALA A 225 -30.78 1.34 -18.32
N SER A 226 -30.11 1.43 -17.17
CA SER A 226 -30.52 2.27 -16.04
C SER A 226 -29.97 3.70 -16.12
N GLY A 227 -29.26 4.05 -17.20
CA GLY A 227 -28.65 5.36 -17.41
C GLY A 227 -27.36 5.61 -16.63
N LEU A 228 -26.75 4.56 -16.05
CA LEU A 228 -25.52 4.67 -15.27
C LEU A 228 -24.30 4.34 -16.12
N THR A 229 -23.36 5.28 -16.20
CA THR A 229 -22.03 5.03 -16.79
C THR A 229 -21.10 4.47 -15.72
N ALA A 230 -20.63 3.25 -15.91
CA ALA A 230 -19.73 2.57 -14.98
C ALA A 230 -18.60 1.84 -15.70
N GLU A 231 -17.40 1.88 -15.13
CA GLU A 231 -16.27 1.05 -15.52
C GLU A 231 -16.26 -0.22 -14.67
N ILE A 232 -16.21 -1.38 -15.32
CA ILE A 232 -16.29 -2.67 -14.64
C ILE A 232 -15.03 -3.46 -14.97
N HIS A 233 -14.34 -3.90 -13.91
CA HIS A 233 -13.11 -4.68 -14.03
C HIS A 233 -13.18 -5.96 -13.19
N GLY A 234 -12.67 -7.05 -13.74
CA GLY A 234 -12.35 -8.24 -12.96
C GLY A 234 -11.20 -7.95 -12.01
N ARG A 235 -11.35 -8.28 -10.73
CA ARG A 235 -10.32 -8.11 -9.72
C ARG A 235 -9.70 -9.48 -9.40
N PRO A 236 -8.43 -9.74 -9.78
CA PRO A 236 -7.73 -10.92 -9.31
C PRO A 236 -7.48 -10.81 -7.79
N LYS A 237 -7.63 -11.93 -7.07
CA LYS A 237 -7.19 -12.04 -5.68
C LYS A 237 -5.69 -12.37 -5.65
N HIS A 238 -4.97 -11.73 -4.73
CA HIS A 238 -3.53 -11.93 -4.50
C HIS A 238 -3.24 -13.27 -3.81
N PHE A 239 -2.07 -13.85 -4.08
CA PHE A 239 -1.72 -15.20 -3.63
C PHE A 239 -1.62 -15.28 -2.11
N TYR A 240 -1.01 -14.28 -1.48
CA TYR A 240 -0.88 -14.24 -0.03
C TYR A 240 -2.24 -14.14 0.67
N SER A 241 -3.17 -13.35 0.11
CA SER A 241 -4.54 -13.26 0.65
C SER A 241 -5.30 -14.58 0.56
N ILE A 242 -5.07 -15.36 -0.52
CA ILE A 242 -5.64 -16.71 -0.68
C ILE A 242 -5.02 -17.64 0.37
N TYR A 243 -3.69 -17.64 0.49
CA TYR A 243 -2.95 -18.45 1.47
C TYR A 243 -3.38 -18.14 2.90
N LYS A 244 -3.49 -16.87 3.27
CA LYS A 244 -3.96 -16.44 4.60
C LYS A 244 -5.36 -16.96 4.90
N LYS A 245 -6.30 -16.84 3.96
CA LYS A 245 -7.66 -17.41 4.11
C LYS A 245 -7.64 -18.94 4.26
N MET A 246 -6.81 -19.64 3.48
CA MET A 246 -6.66 -21.09 3.59
C MET A 246 -6.16 -21.50 4.98
N LYS A 247 -5.18 -20.78 5.51
CA LYS A 247 -4.58 -21.06 6.82
C LYS A 247 -5.53 -20.71 7.96
N ASP A 248 -6.18 -19.54 7.92
CA ASP A 248 -7.04 -19.05 9.00
C ASP A 248 -8.34 -19.86 9.10
N GLN A 249 -8.92 -20.28 7.97
CA GLN A 249 -10.18 -21.04 7.92
C GLN A 249 -9.98 -22.55 7.79
N ASN A 250 -8.73 -23.00 7.63
CA ASN A 250 -8.34 -24.40 7.40
C ASN A 250 -9.13 -25.07 6.26
N ILE A 251 -9.34 -24.33 5.16
CA ILE A 251 -10.11 -24.77 3.98
C ILE A 251 -9.20 -25.11 2.80
N SER A 252 -9.64 -26.05 1.95
CA SER A 252 -8.92 -26.40 0.73
C SER A 252 -9.12 -25.34 -0.37
N PHE A 253 -8.20 -25.27 -1.34
CA PHE A 253 -8.29 -24.32 -2.46
C PHE A 253 -9.61 -24.43 -3.25
N GLU A 254 -10.16 -25.65 -3.36
CA GLU A 254 -11.41 -25.93 -4.08
C GLU A 254 -12.64 -25.35 -3.39
N GLN A 255 -12.57 -25.14 -2.07
CA GLN A 255 -13.65 -24.56 -1.27
C GLN A 255 -13.60 -23.03 -1.24
N ILE A 256 -12.60 -22.40 -1.87
CA ILE A 256 -12.51 -20.95 -1.97
C ILE A 256 -13.41 -20.49 -3.12
N TYR A 257 -14.70 -20.40 -2.83
CA TYR A 257 -15.70 -19.85 -3.75
C TYR A 257 -15.47 -18.36 -4.05
N ASP A 258 -14.72 -17.68 -3.19
CA ASP A 258 -14.46 -16.25 -3.20
C ASP A 258 -13.47 -15.79 -4.30
N LEU A 259 -12.98 -16.66 -5.19
CA LEU A 259 -11.91 -16.30 -6.14
C LEU A 259 -12.34 -15.30 -7.22
N THR A 260 -13.65 -15.06 -7.35
CA THR A 260 -14.24 -14.18 -8.37
C THR A 260 -14.71 -12.90 -7.71
N ALA A 261 -14.03 -11.80 -8.02
CA ALA A 261 -14.41 -10.46 -7.55
C ALA A 261 -14.53 -9.51 -8.75
N VAL A 262 -15.60 -8.71 -8.76
CA VAL A 262 -15.85 -7.68 -9.77
C VAL A 262 -15.85 -6.32 -9.11
N ARG A 263 -15.16 -5.37 -9.74
CA ARG A 263 -15.09 -3.99 -9.29
C ARG A 263 -15.87 -3.12 -10.25
N VAL A 264 -16.80 -2.32 -9.72
CA VAL A 264 -17.60 -1.34 -10.43
C VAL A 264 -17.17 0.05 -9.97
N ILE A 265 -16.73 0.87 -10.91
CA ILE A 265 -16.28 2.24 -10.67
C ILE A 265 -17.29 3.19 -11.31
N VAL A 266 -17.80 4.12 -10.53
CA VAL A 266 -18.84 5.08 -10.95
C VAL A 266 -18.40 6.52 -10.66
N SER A 267 -19.16 7.50 -11.16
CA SER A 267 -18.84 8.92 -10.99
C SER A 267 -19.23 9.44 -9.61
N THR A 268 -20.45 9.15 -9.13
CA THR A 268 -20.95 9.74 -7.89
C THR A 268 -21.35 8.71 -6.84
N VAL A 269 -21.45 9.14 -5.58
CA VAL A 269 -21.93 8.29 -4.48
C VAL A 269 -23.38 7.85 -4.69
N LYS A 270 -24.21 8.69 -5.30
CA LYS A 270 -25.59 8.33 -5.66
C LYS A 270 -25.61 7.15 -6.64
N ASP A 271 -24.70 7.18 -7.61
CA ASP A 271 -24.54 6.10 -8.59
C ASP A 271 -24.01 4.83 -7.94
N CYS A 272 -23.23 4.90 -6.85
CA CYS A 272 -22.80 3.71 -6.11
C CYS A 272 -24.00 2.93 -5.57
N TYR A 273 -24.94 3.62 -4.93
CA TYR A 273 -26.15 3.00 -4.39
C TYR A 273 -27.15 2.62 -5.50
N GLY A 274 -27.20 3.38 -6.58
CA GLY A 274 -27.96 2.99 -7.78
C GLY A 274 -27.46 1.69 -8.38
N ALA A 275 -26.13 1.56 -8.56
CA ALA A 275 -25.50 0.34 -9.04
C ALA A 275 -25.70 -0.84 -8.08
N LEU A 276 -25.66 -0.61 -6.76
CA LEU A 276 -25.99 -1.63 -5.76
C LEU A 276 -27.41 -2.16 -5.94
N GLY A 277 -28.38 -1.26 -6.16
CA GLY A 277 -29.76 -1.63 -6.45
C GLY A 277 -29.88 -2.51 -7.70
N VAL A 278 -29.22 -2.11 -8.80
CA VAL A 278 -29.19 -2.91 -10.04
C VAL A 278 -28.60 -4.30 -9.77
N VAL A 279 -27.49 -4.39 -9.05
CA VAL A 279 -26.86 -5.67 -8.68
C VAL A 279 -27.82 -6.58 -7.90
N HIS A 280 -28.53 -6.05 -6.91
CA HIS A 280 -29.48 -6.83 -6.08
C HIS A 280 -30.76 -7.22 -6.83
N THR A 281 -31.11 -6.51 -7.90
CA THR A 281 -32.20 -6.93 -8.80
C THR A 281 -31.80 -8.07 -9.73
N LEU A 282 -30.51 -8.15 -10.12
CA LEU A 282 -30.00 -9.20 -10.99
C LEU A 282 -29.73 -10.49 -10.23
N TRP A 283 -29.11 -10.38 -9.06
CA TRP A 283 -28.66 -11.51 -8.27
C TRP A 283 -29.08 -11.38 -6.82
N LYS A 284 -29.41 -12.52 -6.21
CA LYS A 284 -29.84 -12.56 -4.81
C LYS A 284 -28.63 -12.29 -3.90
N PRO A 285 -28.68 -11.26 -3.03
CA PRO A 285 -27.61 -11.01 -2.07
C PRO A 285 -27.62 -12.06 -0.96
N ILE A 286 -26.44 -12.43 -0.48
CA ILE A 286 -26.27 -13.30 0.68
C ILE A 286 -26.43 -12.47 1.96
N PRO A 287 -27.37 -12.81 2.86
CA PRO A 287 -27.55 -12.09 4.12
C PRO A 287 -26.26 -12.03 4.95
N GLY A 288 -26.00 -10.88 5.59
CA GLY A 288 -24.80 -10.66 6.41
C GLY A 288 -23.49 -10.45 5.62
N ARG A 289 -23.52 -10.49 4.29
CA ARG A 289 -22.36 -10.22 3.42
C ARG A 289 -22.43 -8.88 2.67
N PHE A 290 -23.25 -7.96 3.16
CA PHE A 290 -23.24 -6.57 2.71
C PHE A 290 -22.45 -5.73 3.70
N LYS A 291 -21.51 -4.92 3.21
CA LYS A 291 -20.73 -3.98 4.01
C LYS A 291 -20.70 -2.62 3.33
N ASP A 292 -21.13 -1.59 4.04
CA ASP A 292 -21.13 -0.22 3.56
C ASP A 292 -19.93 0.54 4.12
N TYR A 293 -18.80 0.50 3.40
CA TYR A 293 -17.63 1.29 3.77
C TYR A 293 -17.68 2.73 3.21
N VAL A 294 -18.78 3.13 2.56
CA VAL A 294 -18.96 4.53 2.14
C VAL A 294 -19.51 5.34 3.30
N ALA A 295 -20.52 4.80 3.99
CA ALA A 295 -21.07 5.39 5.21
C ALA A 295 -20.11 5.24 6.40
N MET A 296 -19.41 4.10 6.49
CA MET A 296 -18.46 3.79 7.57
C MET A 296 -17.08 3.51 6.98
N PRO A 297 -16.30 4.55 6.63
CA PRO A 297 -14.97 4.37 6.05
C PRO A 297 -14.05 3.66 7.02
N LYS A 298 -13.15 2.81 6.49
CA LYS A 298 -12.13 2.17 7.32
C LYS A 298 -11.10 3.17 7.84
N PRO A 299 -10.32 2.83 8.89
CA PRO A 299 -9.28 3.69 9.44
C PRO A 299 -8.24 4.14 8.42
N ASN A 300 -7.94 3.28 7.43
CA ASN A 300 -7.01 3.56 6.34
C ASN A 300 -7.62 4.32 5.15
N MET A 301 -8.71 5.06 5.36
CA MET A 301 -9.43 5.83 4.33
C MET A 301 -10.13 5.00 3.25
N TYR A 302 -10.19 3.68 3.42
CA TYR A 302 -10.82 2.83 2.42
C TYR A 302 -12.34 3.02 2.40
N GLN A 303 -12.86 3.32 1.21
CA GLN A 303 -14.29 3.50 0.93
C GLN A 303 -14.72 2.64 -0.25
N SER A 304 -15.76 1.82 -0.06
CA SER A 304 -16.42 1.00 -1.08
C SER A 304 -17.66 0.32 -0.51
N LEU A 305 -18.67 0.07 -1.34
CA LEU A 305 -19.76 -0.84 -1.03
C LEU A 305 -19.35 -2.26 -1.41
N HIS A 306 -19.41 -3.19 -0.48
CA HIS A 306 -19.16 -4.61 -0.73
C HIS A 306 -20.45 -5.39 -0.62
N THR A 307 -20.74 -6.22 -1.61
CA THR A 307 -21.85 -7.16 -1.56
C THR A 307 -21.46 -8.49 -2.15
N THR A 308 -21.79 -9.58 -1.47
CA THR A 308 -21.69 -10.93 -2.06
C THR A 308 -23.06 -11.38 -2.54
N VAL A 309 -23.16 -11.71 -3.82
CA VAL A 309 -24.39 -12.19 -4.47
C VAL A 309 -24.19 -13.59 -5.03
N ILE A 310 -25.28 -14.32 -5.27
CA ILE A 310 -25.22 -15.64 -5.94
C ILE A 310 -25.46 -15.43 -7.43
N ASP A 311 -24.48 -15.81 -8.25
CA ASP A 311 -24.60 -15.76 -9.70
C ASP A 311 -25.59 -16.83 -10.23
N THR A 312 -26.03 -16.65 -11.47
CA THR A 312 -26.73 -17.61 -12.33
C THR A 312 -26.13 -19.03 -12.33
N SER A 313 -24.82 -19.16 -12.15
CA SER A 313 -24.14 -20.47 -12.05
C SER A 313 -24.24 -21.12 -10.66
N GLY A 314 -24.76 -20.40 -9.66
CA GLY A 314 -24.86 -20.85 -8.27
C GLY A 314 -23.63 -20.51 -7.41
N ASP A 315 -22.58 -19.94 -8.00
CA ASP A 315 -21.37 -19.55 -7.30
C ASP A 315 -21.52 -18.14 -6.67
N PRO A 316 -20.88 -17.89 -5.51
CA PRO A 316 -20.86 -16.56 -4.91
C PRO A 316 -19.92 -15.63 -5.69
N LEU A 317 -20.40 -14.43 -5.97
CA LEU A 317 -19.71 -13.35 -6.63
C LEU A 317 -19.57 -12.16 -5.68
N GLU A 318 -18.34 -11.73 -5.41
CA GLU A 318 -18.07 -10.54 -4.62
C GLU A 318 -18.04 -9.30 -5.54
N ILE A 319 -18.90 -8.32 -5.27
CA ILE A 319 -18.98 -7.08 -6.04
C ILE A 319 -18.57 -5.92 -5.15
N GLN A 320 -17.63 -5.12 -5.64
CA GLN A 320 -17.11 -3.92 -4.98
C GLN A 320 -17.49 -2.70 -5.82
N ILE A 321 -18.28 -1.80 -5.24
CA ILE A 321 -18.76 -0.59 -5.92
C ILE A 321 -18.12 0.63 -5.24
N ARG A 322 -17.56 1.55 -6.02
CA ARG A 322 -16.93 2.77 -5.49
C ARG A 322 -16.82 3.85 -6.56
N THR A 323 -16.55 5.09 -6.16
CA THR A 323 -16.29 6.18 -7.11
C THR A 323 -14.86 6.14 -7.66
N TYR A 324 -14.56 6.92 -8.70
CA TYR A 324 -13.19 7.11 -9.18
C TYR A 324 -12.26 7.68 -8.11
N GLU A 325 -12.73 8.63 -7.30
CA GLU A 325 -11.97 9.21 -6.19
C GLU A 325 -11.70 8.16 -5.10
N MET A 326 -12.73 7.44 -4.67
CA MET A 326 -12.60 6.33 -3.71
C MET A 326 -11.69 5.22 -4.25
N HIS A 327 -11.71 4.98 -5.57
CA HIS A 327 -10.79 4.05 -6.19
C HIS A 327 -9.35 4.53 -6.06
N LYS A 328 -9.08 5.81 -6.36
CA LYS A 328 -7.74 6.39 -6.24
C LYS A 328 -7.24 6.32 -4.80
N THR A 329 -8.04 6.74 -3.82
CA THR A 329 -7.72 6.65 -2.39
C THR A 329 -7.49 5.20 -1.95
N ALA A 330 -8.25 4.23 -2.44
CA ALA A 330 -8.07 2.84 -2.04
C ALA A 330 -6.82 2.16 -2.62
N GLU A 331 -6.33 2.58 -3.80
CA GLU A 331 -5.12 1.99 -4.40
C GLU A 331 -3.85 2.66 -3.89
N TYR A 332 -3.88 3.99 -3.75
CA TYR A 332 -2.72 4.82 -3.44
C TYR A 332 -2.71 5.36 -2.01
N GLY A 333 -3.82 5.23 -1.26
CA GLY A 333 -3.91 5.66 0.12
C GLY A 333 -3.63 7.15 0.30
N ILE A 334 -2.80 7.44 1.30
CA ILE A 334 -2.34 8.81 1.61
C ILE A 334 -1.60 9.48 0.45
N ALA A 335 -0.95 8.70 -0.44
CA ALA A 335 -0.26 9.26 -1.61
C ALA A 335 -1.23 9.99 -2.56
N ALA A 336 -2.48 9.51 -2.70
CA ALA A 336 -3.49 10.18 -3.54
C ALA A 336 -3.92 11.55 -3.01
N HIS A 337 -3.91 11.73 -1.68
CA HIS A 337 -4.34 12.98 -1.03
C HIS A 337 -3.25 14.05 -1.02
N TRP A 338 -1.97 13.66 -1.04
CA TRP A 338 -0.87 14.63 -0.96
C TRP A 338 -0.82 15.57 -2.17
N ARG A 339 -1.18 15.08 -3.35
CA ARG A 339 -1.29 15.89 -4.57
C ARG A 339 -2.24 17.09 -4.43
N TYR A 340 -3.24 17.03 -3.55
CA TYR A 340 -4.19 18.13 -3.32
C TYR A 340 -3.67 19.22 -2.38
N LYS A 341 -2.58 18.99 -1.62
CA LYS A 341 -2.01 19.98 -0.70
C LYS A 341 -1.38 21.20 -1.39
N GLU A 342 -1.05 21.12 -2.69
CA GLU A 342 -0.58 22.30 -3.44
C GLU A 342 -1.69 23.35 -3.63
N GLY A 343 -2.97 22.99 -3.45
CA GLY A 343 -4.11 23.89 -3.66
C GLY A 343 -4.83 24.37 -2.39
N ASP A 344 -4.88 23.58 -1.31
CA ASP A 344 -5.73 23.87 -0.15
C ASP A 344 -5.00 23.66 1.20
N LYS A 345 -4.73 24.77 1.91
CA LYS A 345 -3.91 24.79 3.13
C LYS A 345 -4.62 24.31 4.41
N ASN A 346 -5.92 24.01 4.35
CA ASN A 346 -6.74 23.73 5.54
C ASN A 346 -7.54 22.44 5.42
N ASN A 347 -6.88 21.27 5.46
CA ASN A 347 -7.60 20.00 5.58
C ASN A 347 -7.38 19.37 6.96
N SER A 348 -8.13 19.85 7.95
CA SER A 348 -8.13 19.37 9.35
C SER A 348 -8.46 17.89 9.49
N GLU A 349 -9.15 17.31 8.50
CA GLU A 349 -9.50 15.90 8.47
C GLU A 349 -8.28 15.00 8.23
N PHE A 350 -7.31 15.45 7.42
CA PHE A 350 -6.06 14.73 7.21
C PHE A 350 -5.18 14.73 8.47
N GLU A 351 -5.09 15.88 9.16
CA GLU A 351 -4.36 15.96 10.43
C GLU A 351 -5.01 15.11 11.53
N ARG A 352 -6.35 15.11 11.63
CA ARG A 352 -7.07 14.21 12.56
C ARG A 352 -6.80 12.75 12.27
N LYS A 353 -6.67 12.36 11.00
CA LYS A 353 -6.41 10.96 10.62
C LYS A 353 -4.95 10.55 10.70
N LEU A 354 -4.04 11.51 10.88
CA LEU A 354 -2.66 11.26 11.30
C LEU A 354 -2.52 11.35 12.83
N SER A 355 -3.62 11.48 13.60
CA SER A 355 -3.54 11.52 15.07
C SER A 355 -2.91 10.26 15.63
N TRP A 356 -3.17 9.08 15.05
CA TRP A 356 -2.55 7.83 15.47
C TRP A 356 -1.01 7.88 15.38
N LEU A 357 -0.43 8.59 14.41
CA LEU A 357 1.02 8.80 14.35
C LEU A 357 1.52 9.71 15.48
N ARG A 358 0.71 10.70 15.89
CA ARG A 358 1.01 11.56 17.04
C ARG A 358 0.82 10.80 18.37
N GLU A 359 -0.16 9.93 18.47
CA GLU A 359 -0.37 9.07 19.65
C GLU A 359 0.80 8.09 19.83
N ILE A 360 1.34 7.51 18.74
CA ILE A 360 2.57 6.72 18.76
C ILE A 360 3.78 7.54 19.24
N LEU A 361 3.87 8.83 18.88
CA LEU A 361 4.92 9.73 19.40
C LEU A 361 4.76 10.01 20.90
N ASP A 362 3.52 10.17 21.36
CA ASP A 362 3.26 10.43 22.78
C ASP A 362 3.63 9.20 23.62
N TRP A 363 3.34 7.99 23.14
CA TRP A 363 3.83 6.74 23.75
C TRP A 363 5.35 6.64 23.79
N GLN A 364 6.06 7.16 22.78
CA GLN A 364 7.52 7.22 22.80
C GLN A 364 8.06 8.03 23.98
N ARG A 365 7.32 9.05 24.44
CA ARG A 365 7.73 9.86 25.60
C ARG A 365 7.52 9.14 26.92
N GLU A 366 6.61 8.17 26.95
CA GLU A 366 6.22 7.42 28.17
C GLU A 366 6.94 6.07 28.30
N LEU A 367 7.26 5.40 27.19
CA LEU A 367 7.90 4.08 27.18
C LEU A 367 9.44 4.19 27.13
N CYS A 368 10.08 3.74 28.20
CA CYS A 368 11.55 3.72 28.32
C CYS A 368 12.21 2.54 27.59
N ASP A 369 11.47 1.47 27.27
CA ASP A 369 11.99 0.25 26.63
C ASP A 369 11.46 0.08 25.19
N ALA A 370 12.38 -0.13 24.25
CA ALA A 370 12.07 -0.33 22.83
C ALA A 370 11.30 -1.64 22.58
N LYS A 371 11.47 -2.65 23.43
CA LYS A 371 10.77 -3.94 23.30
C LYS A 371 9.29 -3.84 23.64
N GLU A 372 8.96 -3.14 24.71
CA GLU A 372 7.57 -2.87 25.12
C GLU A 372 6.85 -2.02 24.06
N PHE A 373 7.54 -0.99 23.54
CA PHE A 373 7.06 -0.20 22.40
C PHE A 373 6.72 -1.08 21.17
N MET A 374 7.54 -2.10 20.89
CA MET A 374 7.31 -3.01 19.78
C MET A 374 6.12 -3.94 19.95
N GLU A 375 5.90 -4.46 21.15
CA GLU A 375 4.74 -5.30 21.44
C GLU A 375 3.45 -4.49 21.33
N THR A 376 3.42 -3.28 21.89
CA THR A 376 2.29 -2.35 21.78
C THR A 376 2.04 -1.92 20.33
N LEU A 377 3.09 -1.57 19.60
CA LEU A 377 2.98 -1.24 18.16
C LEU A 377 2.46 -2.41 17.34
N ARG A 378 2.93 -3.63 17.59
CA ARG A 378 2.42 -4.81 16.89
C ARG A 378 0.93 -4.96 17.16
N ILE A 379 0.51 -4.90 18.43
CA ILE A 379 -0.91 -5.00 18.79
C ILE A 379 -1.71 -3.94 18.00
N ASP A 380 -1.31 -2.67 18.05
CA ASP A 380 -2.03 -1.57 17.41
C ASP A 380 -1.97 -1.59 15.86
N LEU A 381 -0.87 -2.10 15.27
CA LEU A 381 -0.75 -2.30 13.81
C LEU A 381 -1.63 -3.45 13.30
N PHE A 382 -1.96 -4.42 14.15
CA PHE A 382 -2.71 -5.63 13.78
C PHE A 382 -4.16 -5.63 14.28
N THR A 383 -4.55 -4.76 15.20
CA THR A 383 -5.94 -4.68 15.68
C THR A 383 -6.85 -4.09 14.62
N ASP A 384 -7.78 -4.91 14.14
CA ASP A 384 -8.96 -4.43 13.44
C ASP A 384 -9.83 -3.63 14.43
N GLU A 385 -10.38 -2.49 14.01
CA GLU A 385 -11.33 -1.71 14.83
C GLU A 385 -12.76 -2.24 14.67
N VAL A 386 -13.54 -2.19 15.75
CA VAL A 386 -14.98 -2.44 15.81
C VAL A 386 -15.72 -1.13 16.05
N TYR A 387 -16.83 -0.96 15.33
CA TYR A 387 -17.70 0.20 15.47
C TYR A 387 -18.84 -0.12 16.43
N VAL A 388 -18.97 0.66 17.50
CA VAL A 388 -20.05 0.54 18.48
C VAL A 388 -21.01 1.70 18.33
N PHE A 389 -22.30 1.38 18.24
CA PHE A 389 -23.37 2.36 18.17
C PHE A 389 -23.85 2.73 19.57
N THR A 390 -23.83 4.01 19.89
CA THR A 390 -24.47 4.52 21.09
C THR A 390 -25.99 4.63 20.89
N PRO A 391 -26.79 4.62 21.97
CA PRO A 391 -28.24 4.84 21.88
C PRO A 391 -28.64 6.20 21.29
N LYS A 392 -27.72 7.18 21.25
CA LYS A 392 -27.93 8.50 20.64
C LYS A 392 -27.63 8.53 19.14
N GLY A 393 -27.13 7.43 18.57
CA GLY A 393 -26.75 7.32 17.17
C GLY A 393 -25.30 7.72 16.88
N ASP A 394 -24.52 8.11 17.89
CA ASP A 394 -23.08 8.36 17.74
C ASP A 394 -22.34 7.03 17.55
N VAL A 395 -21.32 7.03 16.71
CA VAL A 395 -20.44 5.87 16.44
C VAL A 395 -19.13 6.07 17.18
N ILE A 396 -18.69 5.03 17.89
CA ILE A 396 -17.41 4.98 18.61
C ILE A 396 -16.55 3.87 18.02
N ASP A 397 -15.29 4.17 17.78
CA ASP A 397 -14.30 3.24 17.24
C ASP A 397 -13.53 2.62 18.41
N LEU A 398 -13.56 1.29 18.53
CA LEU A 398 -12.86 0.54 19.59
C LEU A 398 -12.02 -0.59 18.98
N PRO A 399 -10.95 -1.05 19.63
CA PRO A 399 -10.22 -2.24 19.21
C PRO A 399 -11.09 -3.51 19.20
N MET A 400 -10.87 -4.41 18.23
CA MET A 400 -11.53 -5.73 18.22
C MET A 400 -11.19 -6.51 19.49
N GLY A 401 -12.21 -6.86 20.27
CA GLY A 401 -12.06 -7.53 21.56
C GLY A 401 -12.32 -6.62 22.77
N SER A 402 -12.57 -5.32 22.54
CA SER A 402 -12.99 -4.39 23.59
C SER A 402 -14.28 -4.84 24.28
N CYS A 403 -14.33 -4.59 25.60
CA CYS A 403 -15.48 -4.85 26.44
C CYS A 403 -16.24 -3.55 26.72
N PRO A 404 -17.48 -3.59 27.26
CA PRO A 404 -18.25 -2.37 27.54
C PRO A 404 -17.63 -1.38 28.55
N ILE A 405 -16.48 -1.72 29.15
CA ILE A 405 -15.72 -0.84 30.05
C ILE A 405 -14.78 0.07 29.26
N ASP A 406 -14.24 -0.43 28.15
CA ASP A 406 -13.40 0.30 27.19
C ASP A 406 -14.26 1.27 26.37
#